data_AF-A0A5Q3HBY0-F1
#
_entry.id   AF-A0A5Q3HBY0-F1
#
_cell.length_a   1.000
_cell.length_b   1.000
_cell.length_c   1.000
_cell.angle_alpha   90.00
_cell.angle_beta   90.00
_cell.angle_gamma   90.00
#
_symmetry.space_group_name_H-M   'P 1'
#
loop_
_entity.id
_entity.type
_entity.pdbx_description
1 polymer ?
#
loop_
_entity_poly.entity_id
_entity_poly.type
_entity_poly.pdbx_seq_one_letter_code
_entity_poly.pdbx_strand_id
1 'polypeptide(L)'
;MDANNESNALGASSNNPTLQAIVAVDKSERVQCQQPGCGHSVYAAVHIVEEHSRLLVLGSTCFEKRYGGRTALGPASYGAGNGRKLTAEEREMLIKNTAALLSWFQEEEAAAARAQKIREDAIATTNRSPISRPLQQLPPVPRGGFTTQAVPRSSPWPWQRPGTSIALLISPQGKCWIRVQHDNGSQKLVPWPKFSGWETALPHDIGLADTNLGAIAVDNIVEAIRILQNISFQGPIVGSWQEVLSRTQR
;
A
#
# COMPACT_ATOMS: atom_id res chain seq x y z
N MET A 1 -29.97 -51.28 12.53
CA MET A 1 -29.46 -50.77 13.82
C MET A 1 -28.05 -51.31 13.88
N ASP A 2 -26.96 -50.58 13.60
CA ASP A 2 -26.70 -49.14 13.63
C ASP A 2 -25.49 -48.88 12.71
N ALA A 3 -25.51 -47.80 11.91
CA ALA A 3 -24.69 -46.60 12.10
C ALA A 3 -23.18 -46.91 12.09
N ASN A 4 -22.40 -46.60 11.05
CA ASN A 4 -22.07 -45.29 10.48
C ASN A 4 -20.55 -45.10 10.59
N ASN A 5 -20.01 -44.43 9.57
CA ASN A 5 -18.93 -43.46 9.70
C ASN A 5 -17.48 -43.94 9.58
N GLU A 6 -17.10 -44.34 8.37
CA GLU A 6 -15.75 -44.05 7.88
C GLU A 6 -15.86 -43.46 6.48
N SER A 7 -15.81 -42.12 6.39
CA SER A 7 -15.34 -41.42 5.20
C SER A 7 -15.04 -39.96 5.49
N ASN A 8 -13.76 -39.65 5.28
CA ASN A 8 -13.24 -38.42 4.72
C ASN A 8 -13.02 -37.20 5.63
N ALA A 9 -11.78 -37.13 6.10
CA ALA A 9 -11.05 -35.91 6.35
C ALA A 9 -10.97 -35.05 5.08
N LEU A 10 -11.75 -33.97 5.01
CA LEU A 10 -11.48 -32.84 4.12
C LEU A 10 -11.89 -31.54 4.81
N GLY A 11 -10.89 -30.69 5.08
CA GLY A 11 -11.07 -29.26 5.31
C GLY A 11 -11.52 -28.88 6.71
N ALA A 12 -10.68 -28.10 7.40
CA ALA A 12 -11.04 -27.36 8.59
C ALA A 12 -12.25 -26.46 8.33
N SER A 13 -13.45 -26.99 8.50
CA SER A 13 -14.70 -26.24 8.36
C SER A 13 -14.96 -25.57 9.71
N SER A 14 -14.36 -24.40 9.88
CA SER A 14 -14.81 -23.46 10.89
C SER A 14 -16.31 -23.27 10.71
N ASN A 15 -17.14 -23.78 11.62
CA ASN A 15 -18.60 -23.58 11.62
C ASN A 15 -19.00 -22.09 11.81
N ASN A 16 -18.02 -21.20 11.90
CA ASN A 16 -18.23 -19.77 12.00
C ASN A 16 -18.18 -19.17 10.60
N PRO A 17 -19.23 -18.42 10.20
CA PRO A 17 -19.24 -17.73 8.92
C PRO A 17 -18.10 -16.71 8.87
N THR A 18 -17.36 -16.66 7.77
CA THR A 18 -16.24 -15.74 7.58
C THR A 18 -16.48 -14.82 6.40
N LEU A 19 -16.24 -13.54 6.58
CA LEU A 19 -16.36 -12.57 5.51
C LEU A 19 -15.12 -12.64 4.61
N GLN A 20 -15.29 -13.19 3.40
CA GLN A 20 -14.20 -13.35 2.45
C GLN A 20 -13.91 -12.07 1.70
N ALA A 21 -14.93 -11.39 1.17
CA ALA A 21 -14.71 -10.18 0.39
C ALA A 21 -15.85 -9.16 0.45
N ILE A 22 -15.50 -7.89 0.24
CA ILE A 22 -16.46 -6.82 -0.02
C ILE A 22 -16.14 -6.24 -1.40
N VAL A 23 -17.10 -6.37 -2.31
CA VAL A 23 -16.97 -5.94 -3.69
C VAL A 23 -18.09 -4.98 -4.08
N ALA A 24 -17.83 -4.11 -5.05
CA ALA A 24 -18.81 -3.23 -5.64
C ALA A 24 -18.89 -3.51 -7.14
N VAL A 25 -20.11 -3.50 -7.67
CA VAL A 25 -20.38 -3.65 -9.11
C VAL A 25 -21.06 -2.38 -9.62
N ASP A 26 -20.98 -2.12 -10.92
CA ASP A 26 -21.62 -0.96 -11.50
C ASP A 26 -23.15 -0.98 -11.31
N LYS A 27 -23.77 0.20 -11.24
CA LYS A 27 -25.23 0.33 -11.07
C LYS A 27 -26.02 -0.24 -12.26
N SER A 28 -25.42 -0.32 -13.44
CA SER A 28 -25.99 -1.00 -14.61
C SER A 28 -25.87 -2.53 -14.53
N GLU A 29 -24.94 -3.04 -13.72
CA GLU A 29 -24.57 -4.46 -13.64
C GLU A 29 -24.82 -5.05 -12.25
N ARG A 30 -25.99 -4.76 -11.68
CA ARG A 30 -26.34 -5.19 -10.32
C ARG A 30 -26.37 -6.72 -10.21
N VAL A 31 -26.03 -7.24 -9.05
CA VAL A 31 -26.09 -8.68 -8.74
C VAL A 31 -27.23 -8.96 -7.76
N GLN A 32 -27.86 -10.13 -7.85
CA GLN A 32 -28.96 -10.47 -6.95
C GLN A 32 -28.43 -10.95 -5.60
N CYS A 33 -29.01 -10.42 -4.52
CA CYS A 33 -28.76 -10.89 -3.17
C CYS A 33 -29.29 -12.33 -3.02
N GLN A 34 -28.43 -13.25 -2.60
CA GLN A 34 -28.75 -14.67 -2.41
C GLN A 34 -29.31 -14.97 -1.02
N GLN A 35 -29.68 -13.95 -0.24
CA GLN A 35 -30.40 -14.13 1.02
C GLN A 35 -31.80 -14.73 0.75
N PRO A 36 -32.20 -15.81 1.45
CA PRO A 36 -33.54 -16.37 1.34
C PRO A 36 -34.59 -15.28 1.63
N GLY A 37 -35.50 -15.06 0.67
CA GLY A 37 -36.60 -14.09 0.81
C GLY A 37 -36.26 -12.62 0.53
N CYS A 38 -35.04 -12.28 0.09
CA CYS A 38 -34.71 -10.90 -0.30
C CYS A 38 -34.82 -10.66 -1.82
N GLY A 39 -34.02 -11.35 -2.64
CA GLY A 39 -34.03 -11.20 -4.10
C GLY A 39 -33.68 -9.81 -4.65
N HIS A 40 -33.28 -8.84 -3.81
CA HIS A 40 -32.97 -7.48 -4.24
C HIS A 40 -31.64 -7.40 -4.99
N SER A 41 -31.59 -6.53 -6.00
CA SER A 41 -30.37 -6.23 -6.74
C SER A 41 -29.45 -5.29 -5.93
N VAL A 42 -28.21 -5.70 -5.71
CA VAL A 42 -27.18 -4.93 -4.99
C VAL A 42 -26.03 -4.56 -5.92
N TYR A 43 -25.43 -3.39 -5.66
CA TYR A 43 -24.34 -2.85 -6.49
C TYR A 43 -23.23 -2.19 -5.66
N ALA A 44 -23.57 -1.39 -4.64
CA ALA A 44 -22.60 -0.56 -3.94
C ALA A 44 -21.79 -1.27 -2.83
N ALA A 45 -22.24 -2.42 -2.32
CA ALA A 45 -21.58 -3.13 -1.23
C ALA A 45 -22.06 -4.60 -1.15
N VAL A 46 -21.44 -5.44 -1.97
CA VAL A 46 -21.72 -6.88 -2.07
C VAL A 46 -20.73 -7.61 -1.17
N HIS A 47 -21.26 -8.27 -0.14
CA HIS A 47 -20.50 -9.04 0.84
C HIS A 47 -20.50 -10.50 0.40
N ILE A 48 -19.32 -11.09 0.25
CA ILE A 48 -19.12 -12.51 -0.02
C ILE A 48 -18.77 -13.17 1.30
N VAL A 49 -19.66 -14.03 1.79
CA VAL A 49 -19.48 -14.74 3.05
C VAL A 49 -19.30 -16.22 2.75
N GLU A 50 -18.31 -16.84 3.36
CA GLU A 50 -18.20 -18.29 3.37
C GLU A 50 -18.91 -18.84 4.61
N GLU A 51 -19.90 -19.69 4.39
CA GLU A 51 -20.70 -20.33 5.43
C GLU A 51 -20.84 -21.82 5.06
N HIS A 52 -20.37 -22.74 5.93
CA HIS A 52 -20.38 -24.20 5.69
C HIS A 52 -19.80 -24.62 4.32
N SER A 53 -18.64 -24.06 3.95
CA SER A 53 -17.97 -24.29 2.65
C SER A 53 -18.78 -23.88 1.41
N ARG A 54 -19.78 -23.02 1.60
CA ARG A 54 -20.54 -22.39 0.51
C ARG A 54 -20.30 -20.88 0.54
N LEU A 55 -20.12 -20.31 -0.64
CA LEU A 55 -19.98 -18.87 -0.81
C LEU A 55 -21.37 -18.27 -1.04
N LEU A 56 -21.75 -17.32 -0.19
CA LEU A 56 -23.01 -16.60 -0.23
C LEU A 56 -22.75 -15.14 -0.59
N VAL A 57 -23.48 -14.66 -1.60
CA VAL A 57 -23.42 -13.27 -2.05
C VAL A 57 -24.57 -12.50 -1.41
N LEU A 58 -24.25 -11.57 -0.51
CA LEU A 58 -25.20 -10.83 0.30
C LEU A 58 -25.06 -9.32 0.08
N GLY A 59 -26.17 -8.60 0.10
CA GLY A 59 -26.13 -7.14 0.21
C GLY A 59 -25.78 -6.68 1.62
N SER A 60 -25.21 -5.48 1.77
CA SER A 60 -24.86 -4.87 3.06
C SER A 60 -25.99 -4.92 4.11
N THR A 61 -27.22 -4.61 3.71
CA THR A 61 -28.39 -4.66 4.62
C THR A 61 -28.82 -6.07 4.99
N CYS A 62 -28.64 -7.04 4.09
CA CYS A 62 -28.93 -8.46 4.37
C CYS A 62 -27.85 -9.09 5.23
N PHE A 63 -26.60 -8.67 5.04
CA PHE A 63 -25.47 -9.06 5.86
C PHE A 63 -25.65 -8.60 7.31
N GLU A 64 -25.96 -7.31 7.51
CA GLU A 64 -26.22 -6.75 8.84
C GLU A 64 -27.38 -7.47 9.55
N LYS A 65 -28.48 -7.75 8.84
CA LYS A 65 -29.64 -8.46 9.40
C LYS A 65 -29.33 -9.92 9.76
N ARG A 66 -28.47 -10.60 9.01
CA ARG A 66 -28.16 -12.03 9.22
C ARG A 66 -27.17 -12.24 10.37
N TYR A 67 -26.15 -11.38 10.46
CA TYR A 67 -25.03 -11.57 11.37
C TYR A 67 -25.01 -10.56 12.54
N GLY A 68 -25.97 -9.64 12.60
CA GLY A 68 -26.13 -8.73 13.74
C GLY A 68 -25.20 -7.52 13.76
N GLY A 69 -24.50 -7.23 12.65
CA GLY A 69 -23.68 -6.01 12.53
C GLY A 69 -22.75 -5.99 11.32
N ARG A 70 -22.27 -4.80 10.94
CA ARG A 70 -21.36 -4.56 9.81
C ARG A 70 -19.98 -5.19 9.95
N THR A 71 -19.59 -5.52 11.18
CA THR A 71 -18.27 -6.07 11.53
C THR A 71 -18.40 -7.43 12.21
N ALA A 72 -19.57 -8.04 12.19
CA ALA A 72 -19.88 -9.24 12.96
C ALA A 72 -18.98 -10.44 12.61
N LEU A 73 -18.48 -10.50 11.36
CA LEU A 73 -17.61 -11.57 10.88
C LEU A 73 -16.13 -11.15 10.75
N GLY A 74 -15.74 -10.01 11.34
CA GLY A 74 -14.39 -9.46 11.25
C GLY A 74 -14.10 -8.69 9.95
N PRO A 75 -12.85 -8.27 9.73
CA PRO A 75 -12.44 -7.60 8.51
C PRO A 75 -12.53 -8.57 7.33
N ALA A 76 -13.00 -8.08 6.17
CA ALA A 76 -13.00 -8.85 4.95
C ALA A 76 -11.55 -9.15 4.53
N SER A 77 -11.30 -10.37 4.06
CA SER A 77 -9.98 -10.75 3.53
C SER A 77 -9.64 -9.97 2.25
N TYR A 78 -10.65 -9.64 1.43
CA TYR A 78 -10.45 -8.95 0.15
C TYR A 78 -11.42 -7.77 -0.03
N GLY A 79 -10.87 -6.58 -0.26
CA GLY A 79 -11.65 -5.35 -0.40
C GLY A 79 -12.07 -4.74 0.94
N ALA A 80 -12.17 -3.41 1.01
CA ALA A 80 -12.48 -2.67 2.23
C ALA A 80 -13.46 -1.52 1.96
N GLY A 81 -14.24 -1.14 2.98
CA GLY A 81 -15.15 0.01 2.91
C GLY A 81 -16.29 -0.18 1.93
N ASN A 82 -16.32 0.64 0.87
CA ASN A 82 -17.37 0.63 -0.17
C ASN A 82 -17.18 -0.47 -1.23
N GLY A 83 -16.23 -1.39 -1.04
CA GLY A 83 -15.97 -2.51 -1.93
C GLY A 83 -15.06 -2.18 -3.12
N ARG A 84 -14.23 -3.14 -3.52
CA ARG A 84 -13.42 -3.05 -4.76
C ARG A 84 -14.36 -3.04 -5.95
N LYS A 85 -14.26 -2.02 -6.83
CA LYS A 85 -15.02 -1.98 -8.08
C LYS A 85 -14.55 -3.12 -8.98
N LEU A 86 -15.44 -4.07 -9.23
CA LEU A 86 -15.24 -5.16 -10.19
C LEU A 86 -15.56 -4.67 -11.61
N THR A 87 -14.84 -5.17 -12.60
CA THR A 87 -15.22 -5.05 -14.01
C THR A 87 -16.37 -6.00 -14.37
N ALA A 88 -16.97 -5.82 -15.55
CA ALA A 88 -18.06 -6.67 -16.04
C ALA A 88 -17.65 -8.16 -16.11
N GLU A 89 -16.40 -8.42 -16.49
CA GLU A 89 -15.82 -9.76 -16.59
C GLU A 89 -15.62 -10.39 -15.20
N GLU A 90 -15.12 -9.61 -14.24
CA GLU A 90 -14.90 -10.05 -12.86
C GLU A 90 -16.25 -10.30 -12.13
N ARG A 91 -17.29 -9.53 -12.47
CA ARG A 91 -18.67 -9.81 -12.03
C ARG A 91 -19.20 -11.11 -12.60
N GLU A 92 -18.93 -11.41 -13.87
CA GLU A 92 -19.40 -12.66 -14.46
C GLU A 92 -18.76 -13.86 -13.75
N MET A 93 -17.49 -13.73 -13.36
CA MET A 93 -16.81 -14.69 -12.49
C MET A 93 -17.42 -14.73 -11.08
N LEU A 94 -17.83 -13.60 -10.50
CA LEU A 94 -18.55 -13.58 -9.21
C LEU A 94 -19.83 -14.42 -9.24
N ILE A 95 -20.57 -14.40 -10.36
CA ILE A 95 -21.85 -15.10 -10.53
C ILE A 95 -21.65 -16.56 -10.94
N LYS A 96 -20.75 -16.84 -11.89
CA LYS A 96 -20.53 -18.17 -12.45
C LYS A 96 -19.62 -19.04 -11.59
N ASN A 97 -18.59 -18.44 -10.99
CA ASN A 97 -17.54 -19.15 -10.26
C ASN A 97 -16.87 -18.24 -9.21
N THR A 98 -17.60 -17.98 -8.12
CA THR A 98 -17.14 -17.14 -7.01
C THR A 98 -15.81 -17.64 -6.40
N ALA A 99 -15.56 -18.95 -6.42
CA ALA A 99 -14.32 -19.53 -5.94
C ALA A 99 -13.12 -19.17 -6.83
N ALA A 100 -13.27 -19.21 -8.15
CA ALA A 100 -12.21 -18.80 -9.08
C ALA A 100 -11.85 -17.32 -8.95
N LEU A 101 -12.84 -16.46 -8.68
CA LEU A 101 -12.60 -15.04 -8.43
C LEU A 101 -11.77 -14.82 -7.15
N LEU A 102 -12.08 -15.55 -6.08
CA LEU A 102 -11.30 -15.48 -4.83
C LEU A 102 -9.89 -16.02 -5.02
N SER A 103 -9.70 -17.09 -5.79
CA SER A 103 -8.37 -17.60 -6.15
C SER A 103 -7.56 -16.59 -6.96
N TRP A 104 -8.21 -15.87 -7.89
CA TRP A 104 -7.54 -14.81 -8.64
C TRP A 104 -7.08 -13.66 -7.74
N PHE A 105 -7.90 -13.24 -6.76
CA PHE A 105 -7.48 -12.26 -5.76
C PHE A 105 -6.33 -12.76 -4.87
N GLN A 106 -6.38 -14.03 -4.45
CA GLN A 106 -5.29 -14.67 -3.70
C GLN A 106 -3.99 -14.67 -4.49
N GLU A 107 -4.06 -14.99 -5.78
CA GLU A 107 -2.88 -15.08 -6.64
C GLU A 107 -2.30 -13.70 -6.96
N GLU A 108 -3.16 -12.69 -7.16
CA GLU A 108 -2.74 -11.28 -7.33
C GLU A 108 -2.03 -10.75 -6.08
N GLU A 109 -2.60 -10.96 -4.88
CA GLU A 109 -1.95 -10.56 -3.63
C GLU A 109 -0.68 -11.37 -3.33
N ALA A 110 -0.69 -12.68 -3.60
CA ALA A 110 0.49 -13.51 -3.43
C ALA A 110 1.62 -13.09 -4.39
N ALA A 111 1.29 -12.71 -5.63
CA ALA A 111 2.25 -12.17 -6.59
C ALA A 111 2.80 -10.81 -6.13
N ALA A 112 1.94 -9.92 -5.63
CA ALA A 112 2.37 -8.64 -5.07
C ALA A 112 3.28 -8.82 -3.85
N ALA A 113 2.93 -9.73 -2.93
CA ALA A 113 3.73 -10.06 -1.75
C ALA A 113 5.08 -10.69 -2.15
N ARG A 114 5.10 -11.58 -3.14
CA ARG A 114 6.35 -12.14 -3.69
C ARG A 114 7.22 -11.07 -4.34
N ALA A 115 6.62 -10.17 -5.14
CA ALA A 115 7.35 -9.06 -5.75
C ALA A 115 7.93 -8.11 -4.69
N GLN A 116 7.18 -7.84 -3.62
CA GLN A 116 7.66 -7.05 -2.49
C GLN A 116 8.83 -7.73 -1.77
N LYS A 117 8.72 -9.05 -1.51
CA LYS A 117 9.78 -9.82 -0.87
C LYS A 117 11.04 -9.91 -1.71
N ILE A 118 10.92 -10.15 -3.03
CA ILE A 118 12.06 -10.13 -3.97
C ILE A 118 12.74 -8.77 -3.96
N ARG A 119 11.97 -7.67 -3.92
CA ARG A 119 12.52 -6.32 -3.85
C ARG A 119 13.23 -6.05 -2.51
N GLU A 120 12.70 -6.53 -1.39
CA GLU A 120 13.34 -6.45 -0.08
C GLU A 120 14.64 -7.28 -0.02
N ASP A 121 14.63 -8.50 -0.55
CA ASP A 121 15.81 -9.39 -0.60
C ASP A 121 16.91 -8.85 -1.53
N ALA A 122 16.53 -8.20 -2.64
CA ALA A 122 17.49 -7.52 -3.53
C ALA A 122 18.18 -6.34 -2.83
N ILE A 123 17.43 -5.57 -2.02
CA ILE A 123 17.97 -4.48 -1.20
C ILE A 123 18.90 -5.02 -0.10
N ALA A 124 18.57 -6.18 0.50
CA ALA A 124 19.41 -6.84 1.49
C ALA A 124 20.71 -7.40 0.90
N THR A 125 20.68 -7.92 -0.34
CA THR A 125 21.85 -8.52 -1.01
C THR A 125 22.84 -7.46 -1.52
N THR A 126 22.38 -6.31 -1.99
CA THR A 126 23.25 -5.19 -2.40
C THR A 126 24.10 -4.63 -1.24
N ASN A 127 23.65 -4.77 0.01
CA ASN A 127 24.38 -4.29 1.18
C ASN A 127 25.46 -5.29 1.67
N ARG A 128 25.67 -6.40 0.97
CA ARG A 128 26.63 -7.45 1.32
C ARG A 128 27.64 -7.69 0.19
N SER A 129 28.27 -6.63 -0.33
CA SER A 129 29.50 -6.79 -1.11
C SER A 129 30.70 -7.00 -0.16
N PRO A 130 31.46 -8.10 -0.27
CA PRO A 130 32.71 -8.27 0.46
C PRO A 130 33.78 -7.37 -0.18
N ILE A 131 34.11 -6.25 0.47
CA ILE A 131 35.33 -5.52 0.15
C ILE A 131 36.50 -6.33 0.72
N SER A 132 37.10 -7.15 -0.11
CA SER A 132 38.44 -7.71 0.15
C SER A 132 39.29 -7.45 -1.08
N ARG A 133 39.79 -6.21 -1.19
CA ARG A 133 40.92 -5.92 -2.08
C ARG A 133 42.22 -6.18 -1.29
N PRO A 134 43.20 -6.90 -1.86
CA PRO A 134 44.49 -7.09 -1.20
C PRO A 134 45.21 -5.75 -1.03
N LEU A 135 45.71 -5.48 0.17
CA LEU A 135 46.56 -4.34 0.50
C LEU A 135 47.86 -4.41 -0.31
N GLN A 136 47.96 -3.64 -1.39
CA GLN A 136 49.26 -3.23 -1.89
C GLN A 136 49.68 -1.99 -1.12
N GLN A 137 50.77 -2.17 -0.35
CA GLN A 137 51.32 -1.19 0.58
C GLN A 137 51.78 0.07 -0.15
N LEU A 138 51.17 1.20 0.17
CA LEU A 138 51.69 2.54 -0.15
C LEU A 138 52.54 3.06 1.02
N PRO A 139 53.58 3.85 0.75
CA PRO A 139 54.56 4.29 1.75
C PRO A 139 53.96 5.25 2.81
N PRO A 140 54.55 5.31 4.02
CA PRO A 140 53.99 6.07 5.13
C PRO A 140 54.15 7.58 4.89
N VAL A 141 53.02 8.27 4.74
CA VAL A 141 52.94 9.74 4.77
C VAL A 141 52.85 10.19 6.24
N PRO A 142 53.50 11.31 6.66
CA PRO A 142 53.57 11.69 8.07
C PRO A 142 52.19 11.97 8.67
N ARG A 143 52.01 11.54 9.92
CA ARG A 143 50.83 11.81 10.77
C ARG A 143 50.67 13.32 10.99
N GLY A 144 49.93 13.98 10.11
CA GLY A 144 49.14 15.15 10.46
C GLY A 144 47.82 14.67 11.04
N GLY A 145 47.41 15.18 12.20
CA GLY A 145 46.17 14.79 12.87
C GLY A 145 44.95 15.02 11.97
N PHE A 146 44.32 13.93 11.53
CA PHE A 146 43.00 13.98 10.92
C PHE A 146 41.98 13.84 12.03
N THR A 147 41.43 14.96 12.45
CA THR A 147 40.08 15.05 13.00
C THR A 147 39.17 14.18 12.12
N THR A 148 38.33 13.34 12.73
CA THR A 148 37.25 12.62 12.06
C THR A 148 36.32 13.63 11.37
N GLN A 149 36.63 14.03 10.13
CA GLN A 149 35.69 14.76 9.30
C GLN A 149 34.68 13.76 8.79
N ALA A 150 33.51 13.77 9.45
CA ALA A 150 32.29 13.19 8.92
C ALA A 150 32.09 13.68 7.48
N VAL A 151 31.83 12.76 6.55
CA VAL A 151 31.43 13.10 5.19
C VAL A 151 30.28 14.12 5.29
N PRO A 152 30.39 15.32 4.71
CA PRO A 152 29.36 16.33 4.86
C PRO A 152 28.06 15.80 4.27
N ARG A 153 27.05 15.68 5.12
CA ARG A 153 25.68 15.28 4.75
C ARG A 153 25.23 16.22 3.63
N SER A 154 25.08 15.68 2.42
CA SER A 154 24.83 16.53 1.24
C SER A 154 23.41 17.09 1.20
N SER A 155 22.50 16.65 2.07
CA SER A 155 21.10 17.11 2.14
C SER A 155 20.81 17.86 3.44
N PRO A 156 19.82 18.78 3.45
CA PRO A 156 19.50 19.62 4.60
C PRO A 156 18.79 18.88 5.75
N TRP A 157 18.46 17.59 5.58
CA TRP A 157 17.71 16.81 6.56
C TRP A 157 18.61 15.85 7.34
N PRO A 158 18.95 16.17 8.60
CA PRO A 158 19.84 15.33 9.40
C PRO A 158 19.20 13.98 9.78
N TRP A 159 17.88 13.86 9.67
CA TRP A 159 17.10 12.63 9.89
C TRP A 159 16.93 11.78 8.62
N GLN A 160 17.42 12.23 7.46
CA GLN A 160 17.35 11.45 6.24
C GLN A 160 18.17 10.17 6.37
N ARG A 161 17.59 9.05 5.95
CA ARG A 161 18.29 7.78 5.86
C ARG A 161 19.43 7.86 4.82
N PRO A 162 20.70 7.60 5.20
CA PRO A 162 21.81 7.59 4.25
C PRO A 162 21.58 6.60 3.10
N GLY A 163 22.01 6.96 1.88
CA GLY A 163 21.89 6.09 0.70
C GLY A 163 20.49 5.97 0.10
N THR A 164 19.53 6.79 0.56
CA THR A 164 18.17 6.82 -0.02
C THR A 164 18.00 7.94 -1.04
N SER A 165 17.25 7.66 -2.10
CA SER A 165 16.95 8.62 -3.16
C SER A 165 15.92 9.66 -2.71
N ILE A 166 16.13 10.90 -3.14
CA ILE A 166 15.22 12.03 -2.93
C ILE A 166 14.39 12.20 -4.20
N ALA A 167 13.12 12.61 -4.08
CA ALA A 167 12.29 12.92 -5.25
C ALA A 167 11.68 14.32 -5.19
N LEU A 168 11.72 15.04 -6.31
CA LEU A 168 11.13 16.36 -6.48
C LEU A 168 9.74 16.25 -7.12
N LEU A 169 8.79 16.95 -6.53
CA LEU A 169 7.42 17.13 -6.99
C LEU A 169 7.15 18.64 -7.06
N ILE A 170 6.54 19.11 -8.14
CA ILE A 170 6.27 20.54 -8.35
C ILE A 170 4.77 20.73 -8.47
N SER A 171 4.17 21.56 -7.61
CA SER A 171 2.74 21.85 -7.68
C SER A 171 2.38 22.69 -8.91
N PRO A 172 1.11 22.70 -9.35
CA PRO A 172 0.64 23.59 -10.41
C PRO A 172 0.92 25.08 -10.12
N GLN A 173 1.01 25.44 -8.84
CA GLN A 173 1.31 26.79 -8.37
C GLN A 173 2.83 27.06 -8.28
N GLY A 174 3.67 26.15 -8.80
CA GLY A 174 5.13 26.26 -8.79
C GLY A 174 5.79 25.99 -7.43
N LYS A 175 5.04 25.49 -6.44
CA LYS A 175 5.60 25.15 -5.11
C LYS A 175 6.26 23.79 -5.17
N CYS A 176 7.52 23.70 -4.74
CA CYS A 176 8.25 22.44 -4.76
C CYS A 176 8.05 21.67 -3.46
N TRP A 177 7.96 20.35 -3.61
CA TRP A 177 7.79 19.36 -2.57
C TRP A 177 8.82 18.27 -2.76
N ILE A 178 9.50 17.91 -1.69
CA ILE A 178 10.64 17.02 -1.73
C ILE A 178 10.36 15.80 -0.87
N ARG A 179 10.34 14.65 -1.51
CA ARG A 179 10.18 13.35 -0.87
C ARG A 179 11.52 12.90 -0.29
N VAL A 180 11.54 12.66 1.01
CA VAL A 180 12.71 12.26 1.79
C VAL A 180 12.33 11.06 2.65
N GLN A 181 13.19 10.05 2.69
CA GLN A 181 13.01 8.91 3.58
C GLN A 181 13.73 9.16 4.91
N HIS A 182 13.00 9.00 6.00
CA HIS A 182 13.51 9.08 7.37
C HIS A 182 14.25 7.79 7.75
N ASP A 183 15.15 7.86 8.74
CA ASP A 183 15.93 6.71 9.23
C ASP A 183 15.08 5.48 9.63
N ASN A 184 13.92 5.72 10.26
CA ASN A 184 12.91 4.75 10.67
C ASN A 184 12.15 4.12 9.48
N GLY A 185 12.47 4.48 8.24
CA GLY A 185 11.85 3.96 7.04
C GLY A 185 10.62 4.72 6.56
N SER A 186 10.06 5.63 7.39
CA SER A 186 8.91 6.45 7.01
C SER A 186 9.24 7.45 5.91
N GLN A 187 8.25 7.78 5.11
CA GLN A 187 8.38 8.70 3.97
C GLN A 187 7.82 10.05 4.35
N LYS A 188 8.56 11.12 4.05
CA LYS A 188 8.18 12.49 4.36
C LYS A 188 8.15 13.33 3.09
N LEU A 189 7.16 14.21 2.96
CA LEU A 189 7.10 15.24 1.93
C LEU A 189 7.40 16.59 2.57
N VAL A 190 8.48 17.22 2.15
CA VAL A 190 8.97 18.47 2.72
C VAL A 190 8.73 19.60 1.70
N PRO A 191 8.08 20.72 2.08
CA PRO A 191 8.01 21.88 1.21
C PRO A 191 9.40 22.51 1.04
N TRP A 192 9.76 22.85 -0.19
CA TRP A 192 11.03 23.50 -0.49
C TRP A 192 10.86 24.67 -1.47
N PRO A 193 11.35 25.88 -1.14
CA PRO A 193 11.63 26.36 0.20
C PRO A 193 10.41 26.25 1.12
N LYS A 194 10.62 26.22 2.44
CA LYS A 194 9.50 26.19 3.40
C LYS A 194 8.66 27.47 3.24
N PHE A 195 7.35 27.33 3.08
CA PHE A 195 6.41 28.44 2.92
C PHE A 195 5.27 28.33 3.94
N SER A 196 4.64 29.44 4.31
CA SER A 196 3.53 29.46 5.27
C SER A 196 2.29 28.76 4.71
N GLY A 197 1.61 27.95 5.53
CA GLY A 197 0.43 27.18 5.12
C GLY A 197 0.76 25.89 4.37
N TRP A 198 2.01 25.41 4.46
CA TRP A 198 2.40 24.11 3.89
C TRP A 198 1.66 22.95 4.54
N GLU A 199 1.24 23.09 5.81
CA GLU A 199 0.53 22.08 6.58
C GLU A 199 -0.81 21.67 5.96
N THR A 200 -1.45 22.60 5.23
CA THR A 200 -2.75 22.42 4.58
C THR A 200 -2.68 22.49 3.05
N ALA A 201 -1.47 22.65 2.50
CA ALA A 201 -1.26 22.80 1.07
C ALA A 201 -1.36 21.47 0.29
N LEU A 202 -1.24 20.33 0.98
CA LEU A 202 -1.54 19.01 0.42
C LEU A 202 -2.86 18.48 0.99
N PRO A 203 -3.62 17.68 0.23
CA PRO A 203 -4.79 16.98 0.73
C PRO A 203 -4.48 16.17 1.99
N HIS A 204 -5.40 16.18 2.97
CA HIS A 204 -5.26 15.40 4.20
C HIS A 204 -5.11 13.89 3.95
N ASP A 205 -5.62 13.39 2.81
CA ASP A 205 -5.50 11.99 2.39
C ASP A 205 -4.05 11.55 2.09
N ILE A 206 -3.12 12.50 1.91
CA ILE A 206 -1.70 12.21 1.66
C ILE A 206 -0.95 11.89 2.95
N GLY A 207 -1.37 12.48 4.06
CA GLY A 207 -0.67 12.32 5.34
C GLY A 207 -0.86 13.46 6.32
N LEU A 208 -0.26 13.29 7.50
CA LEU A 208 -0.36 14.24 8.60
C LEU A 208 0.84 15.18 8.64
N ALA A 209 0.58 16.47 8.89
CA ALA A 209 1.64 17.45 9.09
C ALA A 209 2.42 17.14 10.39
N ASP A 210 3.71 16.90 10.24
CA ASP A 210 4.67 16.79 11.34
C ASP A 210 5.38 18.13 11.49
N THR A 211 4.87 18.96 12.41
CA THR A 211 5.40 20.30 12.70
C THR A 211 6.81 20.27 13.29
N ASN A 212 7.23 19.17 13.92
CA ASN A 212 8.59 19.03 14.44
C ASN A 212 9.60 18.87 13.32
N LEU A 213 9.25 18.10 12.29
CA LEU A 213 10.10 17.89 11.11
C LEU A 213 9.88 18.96 10.02
N GLY A 214 8.80 19.74 10.10
CA GLY A 214 8.39 20.67 9.05
C GLY A 214 8.04 19.96 7.75
N ALA A 215 7.45 18.76 7.85
CA ALA A 215 7.18 17.87 6.74
C ALA A 215 5.82 17.17 6.89
N ILE A 216 5.26 16.67 5.79
CA ILE A 216 4.05 15.84 5.81
C ILE A 216 4.50 14.38 5.91
N ALA A 217 4.09 13.70 6.97
CA ALA A 217 4.30 12.28 7.17
C ALA A 217 3.36 11.49 6.26
N VAL A 218 3.92 10.75 5.32
CA VAL A 218 3.17 10.02 4.30
C VAL A 218 3.12 8.53 4.66
N ASP A 219 1.90 8.02 4.84
CA ASP A 219 1.66 6.61 5.18
C ASP A 219 1.86 5.69 3.96
N ASN A 220 1.36 6.12 2.79
CA ASN A 220 1.53 5.40 1.53
C ASN A 220 2.03 6.35 0.43
N ILE A 221 3.33 6.30 0.15
CA ILE A 221 3.96 7.19 -0.83
C ILE A 221 3.49 6.94 -2.27
N VAL A 222 3.06 5.72 -2.60
CA VAL A 222 2.55 5.39 -3.94
C VAL A 222 1.22 6.06 -4.16
N GLU A 223 0.32 5.96 -3.17
CA GLU A 223 -1.00 6.59 -3.23
C GLU A 223 -0.88 8.12 -3.19
N ALA A 224 0.01 8.64 -2.35
CA ALA A 224 0.32 10.07 -2.32
C ALA A 224 0.77 10.61 -3.69
N ILE A 225 1.69 9.92 -4.38
CA ILE A 225 2.14 10.35 -5.72
C ILE A 225 0.98 10.31 -6.73
N ARG A 226 0.11 9.30 -6.68
CA ARG A 226 -1.08 9.24 -7.55
C ARG A 226 -2.02 10.41 -7.31
N ILE A 227 -2.31 10.72 -6.04
CA ILE A 227 -3.15 11.86 -5.66
C ILE A 227 -2.52 13.16 -6.19
N LEU A 228 -1.22 13.35 -5.98
CA LEU A 228 -0.47 14.53 -6.47
C LEU A 228 -0.52 14.65 -7.99
N GLN A 229 -0.36 13.55 -8.72
CA GLN A 229 -0.47 13.52 -10.18
C GLN A 229 -1.89 13.88 -10.66
N ASN A 230 -2.93 13.42 -9.95
CA ASN A 230 -4.33 13.76 -10.26
C ASN A 230 -4.63 15.25 -10.05
N ILE A 231 -3.93 15.93 -9.14
CA ILE A 231 -4.03 17.38 -8.93
C ILE A 231 -2.95 18.15 -9.72
N SER A 232 -2.43 17.56 -10.80
CA SER A 232 -1.53 18.16 -11.78
C SER A 232 -0.13 18.52 -11.29
N PHE A 233 0.39 17.85 -10.25
CA PHE A 233 1.80 18.00 -9.88
C PHE A 233 2.71 17.39 -10.95
N GLN A 234 3.84 18.05 -11.20
CA GLN A 234 4.89 17.56 -12.09
C GLN A 234 5.93 16.74 -11.29
N GLY A 235 6.43 15.66 -11.90
CA GLY A 235 7.35 14.71 -11.26
C GLY A 235 6.72 13.32 -11.05
N PRO A 236 7.34 12.41 -10.28
CA PRO A 236 8.52 12.64 -9.43
C PRO A 236 9.85 12.61 -10.21
N ILE A 237 10.71 13.60 -9.99
CA ILE A 237 12.10 13.57 -10.48
C ILE A 237 12.98 13.02 -9.37
N VAL A 238 13.55 11.83 -9.57
CA VAL A 238 14.34 11.13 -8.55
C VAL A 238 15.84 11.39 -8.76
N GLY A 239 16.57 11.66 -7.68
CA GLY A 239 18.02 11.84 -7.74
C GLY A 239 18.65 12.06 -6.36
N SER A 240 19.93 12.45 -6.39
CA SER A 240 20.63 13.01 -5.23
C SER A 240 20.11 14.42 -4.89
N TRP A 241 20.40 14.91 -3.69
CA TRP A 241 20.00 16.26 -3.29
C TRP A 241 20.50 17.34 -4.25
N GLN A 242 21.76 17.25 -4.69
CA GLN A 242 22.37 18.24 -5.59
C GLN A 242 21.68 18.26 -6.96
N GLU A 243 21.34 17.09 -7.51
CA GLU A 243 20.62 16.97 -8.77
C GLU A 243 19.21 17.53 -8.67
N VAL A 244 18.51 17.25 -7.56
CA VAL A 244 17.17 17.81 -7.29
C VAL A 244 17.23 19.33 -7.13
N LEU A 245 18.19 19.83 -6.34
CA LEU A 245 18.34 21.26 -6.07
C LEU A 245 18.59 22.05 -7.37
N SER A 246 19.43 21.53 -8.28
CA SER A 246 19.69 22.16 -9.57
C SER A 246 18.43 22.36 -10.42
N ARG A 247 17.39 21.55 -10.19
CA ARG A 247 16.10 21.64 -10.90
C ARG A 247 15.08 22.53 -10.19
N THR A 248 15.28 22.82 -8.91
CA THR A 248 14.45 23.79 -8.16
C THR A 248 14.84 25.25 -8.41
N GLN A 249 15.99 25.51 -9.06
CA GLN A 249 16.53 26.85 -9.32
C GLN A 249 16.33 27.33 -10.77
N ARG A 250 15.58 26.59 -11.59
CA ARG A 250 15.18 27.00 -12.95
C ARG A 250 13.79 27.61 -12.93
#